data_AF-A0A4Q4LYX4-F1
#
_entry.id   AF-A0A4Q4LYX4-F1
#
_cell.length_a   1.000
_cell.length_b   1.000
_cell.length_c   1.000
_cell.angle_alpha   90.00
_cell.angle_beta   90.00
_cell.angle_gamma   90.00
#
_symmetry.space_group_name_H-M   'P 1'
#
loop_
_entity.id
_entity.type
_entity.pdbx_description
1 polymer ?
#
loop_
_entity_poly.entity_id
_entity_poly.type
_entity_poly.pdbx_seq_one_letter_code
_entity_poly.pdbx_strand_id
1 'polypeptide(L)'
;MQNLLWHLPLELLCQLVGSTLSWLLVELTLRPTAVPLRYDLALVWVLQVARAGLVARSSGRDSNHIPYPQVPKDPYFFFVGPQYHAVHHIDPHRNFGSLVRLVDWLFGTVGTLRGRRVAMTGSQGALGQALKEQLSVESVKSIRPLRFQDDWSLGDYSRLEPILIDIDILILAHGSKDDSSANESNCVSSRAMIELFDDCRREAGSRLLPEVWFVGSEAEIHGSWSQASRSYTESKRAFVPFARSYFDCERFLYRHIVPSAFASPMGPALVSARWCSAVALWWIRRGARYVPVTYTGLAYVNFFRFLFWVKPQSASRIIDEKKE
;
A
#
# COMPACT_ATOMS: atom_id res chain seq x y z
N MET A 1 -20.90 22.20 -19.54
CA MET A 1 -22.32 22.58 -19.37
C MET A 1 -23.11 21.53 -18.58
N GLN A 2 -23.03 20.23 -18.93
CA GLN A 2 -23.66 19.14 -18.15
C GLN A 2 -23.28 19.11 -16.66
N ASN A 3 -21.98 19.24 -16.30
CA ASN A 3 -21.55 19.26 -14.90
C ASN A 3 -22.20 20.38 -14.07
N LEU A 4 -22.36 21.56 -14.67
CA LEU A 4 -22.91 22.72 -13.99
C LEU A 4 -24.44 22.61 -13.80
N LEU A 5 -25.13 22.00 -14.77
CA LEU A 5 -26.59 21.96 -14.82
C LEU A 5 -27.19 20.75 -14.09
N TRP A 6 -26.48 19.61 -14.07
CA TRP A 6 -27.04 18.36 -13.53
C TRP A 6 -26.24 17.82 -12.34
N HIS A 7 -24.91 17.76 -12.46
CA HIS A 7 -24.09 17.13 -11.42
C HIS A 7 -23.95 18.01 -10.18
N LEU A 8 -23.62 19.30 -10.35
CA LEU A 8 -23.39 20.20 -9.23
C LEU A 8 -24.66 20.45 -8.37
N PRO A 9 -25.87 20.66 -8.96
CA PRO A 9 -27.09 20.80 -8.15
C PRO A 9 -27.47 19.51 -7.43
N LEU A 10 -27.30 18.36 -8.08
CA LEU A 10 -27.58 17.06 -7.47
C LEU A 10 -26.61 16.77 -6.31
N GLU A 11 -25.32 17.03 -6.50
CA GLU A 11 -24.30 16.86 -5.45
C GLU A 11 -24.62 17.75 -4.24
N LEU A 12 -24.93 19.03 -4.46
CA LEU A 12 -25.31 19.95 -3.39
C LEU A 12 -26.58 19.47 -2.67
N LEU A 13 -27.60 19.03 -3.42
CA LEU A 13 -28.84 18.50 -2.83
C LEU A 13 -28.55 17.28 -1.94
N CYS A 14 -27.74 16.33 -2.42
CA CYS A 14 -27.35 15.16 -1.64
C CYS A 14 -26.57 15.54 -0.37
N GLN A 15 -25.67 16.53 -0.44
CA GLN A 15 -24.90 17.02 0.71
C GLN A 15 -25.79 17.70 1.76
N LEU A 16 -26.74 18.53 1.33
CA LEU A 16 -27.70 19.20 2.21
C LEU A 16 -28.62 18.19 2.89
N VAL A 17 -29.19 17.24 2.13
CA VAL A 17 -30.05 16.18 2.68
C VAL A 17 -29.26 15.28 3.64
N GLY A 18 -28.07 14.83 3.25
CA GLY A 18 -27.23 13.96 4.08
C GLY A 18 -26.79 14.61 5.40
N SER A 19 -26.41 15.88 5.37
CA SER A 19 -26.06 16.64 6.59
C SER A 19 -27.25 16.84 7.52
N THR A 20 -28.45 17.09 6.96
CA THR A 20 -29.70 17.19 7.73
C THR A 20 -30.04 15.87 8.43
N LEU A 21 -30.01 14.76 7.68
CA LEU A 21 -30.30 13.43 8.24
C LEU A 21 -29.29 13.03 9.32
N SER A 22 -28.01 13.34 9.12
CA SER A 22 -26.96 13.07 10.11
C SER A 22 -27.17 13.89 11.39
N TRP A 23 -27.52 15.17 11.24
CA TRP A 23 -27.81 16.06 12.37
C TRP A 23 -29.03 15.57 13.17
N LEU A 24 -30.12 15.19 12.48
CA LEU A 24 -31.30 14.60 13.11
C LEU A 24 -30.97 13.28 13.83
N LEU A 25 -30.15 12.42 13.23
CA LEU A 25 -29.74 11.16 13.86
C LEU A 25 -28.97 11.41 15.16
N VAL A 26 -28.03 12.35 15.16
CA VAL A 26 -27.28 12.77 16.36
C VAL A 26 -28.23 13.31 17.42
N GLU A 27 -29.16 14.18 17.02
CA GLU A 27 -30.14 14.77 17.93
C GLU A 27 -31.06 13.70 18.56
N LEU A 28 -31.44 12.67 17.80
CA LEU A 28 -32.29 11.59 18.29
C LEU A 28 -31.55 10.57 19.15
N THR A 29 -30.25 10.36 18.95
CA THR A 29 -29.48 9.27 19.58
C THR A 29 -28.65 9.70 20.79
N LEU A 30 -28.15 10.93 20.86
CA LEU A 30 -27.19 11.39 21.89
C LEU A 30 -27.80 12.30 22.96
N ARG A 31 -29.10 12.12 23.22
CA ARG A 31 -30.00 13.12 23.81
C ARG A 31 -29.93 13.40 25.33
N PRO A 32 -28.77 13.24 26.02
CA PRO A 32 -28.51 14.19 27.11
C PRO A 32 -27.09 14.74 27.27
N THR A 33 -26.09 14.32 26.48
CA THR A 33 -24.67 14.72 26.76
C THR A 33 -24.04 15.65 25.72
N ALA A 34 -24.60 15.73 24.52
CA ALA A 34 -24.19 16.69 23.50
C ALA A 34 -25.39 17.55 23.13
N VAL A 35 -25.26 18.88 23.24
CA VAL A 35 -26.23 19.82 22.67
C VAL A 35 -25.66 20.24 21.32
N PRO A 36 -26.15 19.71 20.19
CA PRO A 36 -25.81 20.30 18.89
C PRO A 36 -26.29 21.75 18.93
N LEU A 37 -25.40 22.72 18.70
CA LEU A 37 -25.85 24.09 18.56
C LEU A 37 -26.68 24.16 17.28
N ARG A 38 -27.82 24.85 17.32
CA ARG A 38 -28.66 25.07 16.13
C ARG A 38 -27.89 25.68 14.94
N TYR A 39 -26.76 26.31 15.23
CA TYR A 39 -25.87 26.94 14.26
C TYR A 39 -24.93 25.95 13.55
N ASP A 40 -24.75 24.73 14.05
CA ASP A 40 -23.81 23.75 13.47
C ASP A 40 -24.25 23.31 12.08
N LEU A 41 -25.53 22.97 11.92
CA LEU A 41 -26.10 22.60 10.62
C LEU A 41 -26.07 23.79 9.65
N ALA A 42 -26.41 24.99 10.14
CA ALA A 42 -26.36 26.21 9.33
C ALA A 42 -24.94 26.50 8.83
N LEU A 43 -23.93 26.35 9.69
CA LEU A 43 -22.53 26.51 9.32
C LEU A 43 -22.11 25.48 8.26
N VAL A 44 -22.49 24.21 8.43
CA VAL A 44 -22.22 23.15 7.44
C VAL A 44 -22.85 23.47 6.09
N TRP A 45 -24.11 23.91 6.07
CA TRP A 45 -24.79 24.31 4.84
C TRP A 45 -24.12 25.51 4.16
N VAL A 46 -23.76 26.55 4.93
CA VAL A 46 -23.04 27.72 4.40
C VAL A 46 -21.73 27.29 3.74
N LEU A 47 -20.97 26.41 4.38
CA LEU A 47 -19.72 25.88 3.81
C LEU A 47 -19.96 25.05 2.54
N GLN A 48 -21.00 24.22 2.51
CA GLN A 48 -21.37 23.42 1.33
C GLN A 48 -21.78 24.30 0.15
N VAL A 49 -22.63 25.31 0.40
CA VAL A 49 -23.06 26.28 -0.63
C VAL A 49 -21.89 27.11 -1.14
N ALA A 50 -21.03 27.61 -0.24
CA ALA A 50 -19.84 28.36 -0.62
C ALA A 50 -18.90 27.52 -1.50
N ARG A 51 -18.68 26.25 -1.15
CA ARG A 51 -17.90 25.31 -1.96
C ARG A 51 -18.53 25.07 -3.34
N ALA A 52 -19.84 24.81 -3.39
CA ALA A 52 -20.55 24.64 -4.65
C ALA A 52 -20.45 25.90 -5.54
N GLY A 53 -20.53 27.09 -4.93
CA GLY A 53 -20.32 28.37 -5.61
C GLY A 53 -18.91 28.53 -6.21
N LEU A 54 -17.87 28.10 -5.49
CA LEU A 54 -16.50 28.09 -6.00
C LEU A 54 -16.35 27.14 -7.20
N VAL A 55 -16.94 25.95 -7.13
CA VAL A 55 -16.95 24.98 -8.24
C VAL A 55 -17.76 25.48 -9.44
N ALA A 56 -18.87 26.20 -9.20
CA ALA A 56 -19.63 26.84 -10.27
C ALA A 56 -18.80 27.91 -10.99
N ARG A 57 -18.05 28.73 -10.23
CA ARG A 57 -17.16 29.76 -10.76
C ARG A 57 -16.02 29.18 -11.60
N SER A 58 -15.56 27.96 -11.31
CA SER A 58 -14.59 27.22 -12.11
C SER A 58 -15.21 26.42 -13.28
N SER A 59 -16.42 26.78 -13.72
CA SER A 59 -17.15 26.13 -14.83
C SER A 59 -17.45 24.65 -14.58
N GLY A 60 -17.65 24.26 -13.32
CA GLY A 60 -17.89 22.86 -12.93
C GLY A 60 -16.64 21.98 -12.98
N ARG A 61 -15.44 22.58 -13.01
CA ARG A 61 -14.17 21.87 -12.85
C ARG A 61 -13.77 21.91 -11.39
N ASP A 62 -13.72 20.76 -10.72
CA ASP A 62 -13.06 20.68 -9.42
C ASP A 62 -11.55 20.95 -9.61
N SER A 63 -10.98 21.75 -8.72
CA SER A 63 -9.53 21.97 -8.57
C SER A 63 -8.71 20.68 -8.49
N ASN A 64 -9.34 19.57 -8.08
CA ASN A 64 -8.71 18.26 -8.00
C ASN A 64 -8.63 17.50 -9.34
N HIS A 65 -9.27 17.98 -10.41
CA HIS A 65 -9.27 17.30 -11.70
C HIS A 65 -8.04 17.69 -12.54
N ILE A 66 -6.88 17.17 -12.14
CA ILE A 66 -5.58 17.38 -12.80
C ILE A 66 -5.28 16.16 -13.69
N PRO A 67 -4.93 16.34 -14.99
CA PRO A 67 -4.51 15.23 -15.82
C PRO A 67 -3.12 14.75 -15.41
N TYR A 68 -2.97 13.43 -15.22
CA TYR A 68 -1.68 12.82 -14.96
C TYR A 68 -1.31 11.82 -16.08
N PRO A 69 -0.05 11.82 -16.55
CA PRO A 69 0.41 10.84 -17.55
C PRO A 69 0.44 9.40 -16.98
N GLN A 70 0.64 9.29 -15.66
CA GLN A 70 0.59 8.06 -14.87
C GLN A 70 -0.20 8.34 -13.59
N VAL A 71 -0.93 7.35 -13.08
CA VAL A 71 -1.63 7.48 -11.80
C VAL A 71 -0.64 7.93 -10.71
N PRO A 72 -0.86 9.09 -10.07
CA PRO A 72 0.08 9.58 -9.08
C PRO A 72 -0.04 8.77 -7.78
N LYS A 73 1.06 8.72 -7.04
CA LYS A 73 1.06 8.26 -5.66
C LYS A 73 0.29 9.27 -4.80
N ASP A 74 -0.67 8.80 -4.01
CA ASP A 74 -1.40 9.65 -3.08
C ASP A 74 -0.63 9.75 -1.74
N PRO A 75 -0.06 10.92 -1.40
CA PRO A 75 0.72 11.09 -0.18
C PRO A 75 -0.15 11.37 1.05
N TYR A 76 -1.43 11.71 0.86
CA TYR A 76 -2.29 12.17 1.94
C TYR A 76 -2.84 10.99 2.73
N PHE A 77 -3.19 11.23 4.00
CA PHE A 77 -3.79 10.21 4.85
C PHE A 77 -5.26 10.53 5.17
N PHE A 78 -5.53 11.78 5.56
CA PHE A 78 -6.85 12.21 6.04
C PHE A 78 -7.70 12.85 4.96
N PHE A 79 -7.10 13.65 4.08
CA PHE A 79 -7.82 14.45 3.09
C PHE A 79 -7.66 13.91 1.68
N VAL A 80 -8.70 14.09 0.89
CA VAL A 80 -8.74 13.79 -0.55
C VAL A 80 -8.04 14.92 -1.30
N GLY A 81 -6.99 14.58 -2.05
CA GLY A 81 -6.31 15.49 -2.96
C GLY A 81 -6.54 15.13 -4.44
N PRO A 82 -5.92 15.87 -5.37
CA PRO A 82 -5.99 15.58 -6.80
C PRO A 82 -5.56 14.15 -7.17
N GLN A 83 -4.59 13.60 -6.43
CA GLN A 83 -4.06 12.25 -6.62
C GLN A 83 -5.10 11.18 -6.31
N TYR A 84 -5.83 11.35 -5.21
CA TYR A 84 -6.97 10.48 -4.86
C TYR A 84 -8.05 10.54 -5.95
N HIS A 85 -8.36 11.74 -6.44
CA HIS A 85 -9.38 11.93 -7.48
C HIS A 85 -9.01 11.22 -8.79
N ALA A 86 -7.71 11.15 -9.13
CA ALA A 86 -7.23 10.37 -10.26
C ALA A 86 -7.49 8.85 -10.07
N VAL A 87 -7.29 8.33 -8.85
CA VAL A 87 -7.58 6.92 -8.52
C VAL A 87 -9.09 6.65 -8.52
N HIS A 88 -9.91 7.60 -8.05
CA HIS A 88 -11.36 7.50 -8.08
C HIS A 88 -11.93 7.29 -9.50
N HIS A 89 -11.35 7.92 -10.52
CA HIS A 89 -11.77 7.69 -11.91
C HIS A 89 -11.46 6.27 -12.43
N ILE A 90 -10.51 5.57 -11.81
CA ILE A 90 -10.11 4.22 -12.21
C ILE A 90 -10.98 3.18 -11.51
N ASP A 91 -11.28 3.38 -10.22
CA ASP A 91 -12.14 2.51 -9.43
C ASP A 91 -13.14 3.32 -8.59
N PRO A 92 -14.23 3.81 -9.23
CA PRO A 92 -15.21 4.67 -8.57
C PRO A 92 -16.06 3.92 -7.54
N HIS A 93 -16.09 2.58 -7.59
CA HIS A 93 -16.85 1.73 -6.67
C HIS A 93 -16.11 1.43 -5.37
N ARG A 94 -14.90 1.96 -5.18
CA ARG A 94 -14.11 1.78 -3.96
C ARG A 94 -13.68 3.12 -3.36
N ASN A 95 -13.50 4.17 -4.13
CA ASN A 95 -13.03 5.45 -3.60
C ASN A 95 -14.21 6.42 -3.39
N PHE A 96 -14.95 6.29 -2.29
CA PHE A 96 -16.18 7.05 -2.03
C PHE A 96 -15.96 8.44 -1.40
N GLY A 97 -14.82 8.67 -0.76
CA GLY A 97 -14.52 9.94 -0.10
C GLY A 97 -14.49 11.13 -1.07
N SER A 98 -15.15 12.24 -0.69
CA SER A 98 -15.18 13.50 -1.46
C SER A 98 -14.28 14.60 -0.89
N LEU A 99 -13.95 14.53 0.40
CA LEU A 99 -13.11 15.50 1.11
C LEU A 99 -12.19 14.79 2.12
N VAL A 100 -12.75 13.84 2.85
CA VAL A 100 -12.04 13.03 3.84
C VAL A 100 -12.03 11.57 3.42
N ARG A 101 -10.93 10.89 3.72
CA ARG A 101 -10.71 9.47 3.40
C ARG A 101 -11.17 8.53 4.51
N LEU A 102 -11.84 9.06 5.53
CA LEU A 102 -12.25 8.29 6.71
C LEU A 102 -13.16 7.13 6.35
N VAL A 103 -14.13 7.34 5.45
CA VAL A 103 -15.05 6.28 5.00
C VAL A 103 -14.25 5.19 4.28
N ASP A 104 -13.39 5.57 3.34
CA ASP A 104 -12.59 4.60 2.58
C ASP A 104 -11.59 3.86 3.45
N TRP A 105 -11.04 4.54 4.46
CA TRP A 105 -10.18 3.93 5.45
C TRP A 105 -10.95 2.98 6.37
N LEU A 106 -12.17 3.32 6.80
CA LEU A 106 -12.99 2.43 7.64
C LEU A 106 -13.39 1.16 6.88
N PHE A 107 -13.82 1.31 5.64
CA PHE A 107 -14.27 0.18 4.80
C PHE A 107 -13.14 -0.53 4.05
N GLY A 108 -11.92 0.04 4.04
CA GLY A 108 -10.76 -0.55 3.38
C GLY A 108 -10.88 -0.53 1.85
N THR A 109 -11.27 0.60 1.30
CA THR A 109 -11.55 0.75 -0.13
C THR A 109 -10.59 1.71 -0.84
N VAL A 110 -9.58 2.21 -0.11
CA VAL A 110 -8.51 3.08 -0.63
C VAL A 110 -7.64 2.39 -1.69
N GLY A 111 -7.39 1.08 -1.54
CA GLY A 111 -6.49 0.32 -2.41
C GLY A 111 -7.22 -0.39 -3.57
N THR A 112 -6.66 -0.32 -4.78
CA THR A 112 -7.21 -1.00 -5.98
C THR A 112 -6.37 -2.23 -6.36
N LEU A 113 -6.68 -3.38 -5.73
CA LEU A 113 -6.08 -4.67 -6.09
C LEU A 113 -6.82 -5.38 -7.23
N ARG A 114 -8.10 -5.07 -7.41
CA ARG A 114 -8.94 -5.68 -8.45
C ARG A 114 -8.36 -5.45 -9.83
N GLY A 115 -8.27 -6.52 -10.62
CA GLY A 115 -7.77 -6.46 -12.00
C GLY A 115 -6.24 -6.28 -12.13
N ARG A 116 -5.51 -6.16 -11.02
CA ARG A 116 -4.03 -6.08 -11.03
C ARG A 116 -3.41 -7.45 -11.33
N ARG A 117 -2.30 -7.45 -12.05
CA ARG A 117 -1.47 -8.63 -12.28
C ARG A 117 -0.36 -8.67 -11.24
N VAL A 118 -0.27 -9.77 -10.53
CA VAL A 118 0.65 -9.95 -9.40
C VAL A 118 1.70 -10.99 -9.79
N ALA A 119 2.98 -10.72 -9.51
CA ALA A 119 4.02 -11.74 -9.46
C ALA A 119 4.58 -11.84 -8.06
N MET A 120 4.89 -13.06 -7.59
CA MET A 120 5.37 -13.24 -6.21
C MET A 120 6.44 -14.31 -6.03
N THR A 121 7.50 -13.99 -5.30
CA THR A 121 8.46 -14.97 -4.78
C THR A 121 7.93 -15.61 -3.49
N GLY A 122 8.52 -16.73 -3.04
CA GLY A 122 8.11 -17.39 -1.79
C GLY A 122 6.69 -17.96 -1.82
N SER A 123 6.14 -18.14 -3.02
CA SER A 123 4.73 -18.43 -3.27
C SER A 123 4.26 -19.82 -2.80
N GLN A 124 5.20 -20.71 -2.48
CA GLN A 124 4.97 -22.05 -1.93
C GLN A 124 5.07 -22.08 -0.40
N GLY A 125 5.64 -21.05 0.24
CA GLY A 125 5.72 -20.95 1.68
C GLY A 125 4.36 -20.67 2.32
N ALA A 126 4.25 -20.89 3.63
CA ALA A 126 2.98 -20.75 4.36
C ALA A 126 2.32 -19.36 4.16
N LEU A 127 3.09 -18.28 4.29
CA LEU A 127 2.59 -16.92 4.05
C LEU A 127 2.28 -16.67 2.57
N GLY A 128 3.10 -17.19 1.66
CA GLY A 128 2.88 -17.04 0.22
C GLY A 128 1.57 -17.70 -0.24
N GLN A 129 1.27 -18.90 0.25
CA GLN A 129 -0.01 -19.58 -0.03
C GLN A 129 -1.19 -18.81 0.56
N ALA A 130 -1.07 -18.36 1.81
CA ALA A 130 -2.12 -17.57 2.47
C ALA A 130 -2.40 -16.23 1.75
N LEU A 131 -1.36 -15.54 1.26
CA LEU A 131 -1.51 -14.33 0.45
C LEU A 131 -2.20 -14.62 -0.89
N LYS A 132 -1.89 -15.75 -1.55
CA LYS A 132 -2.59 -16.14 -2.79
C LYS A 132 -4.09 -16.30 -2.58
N GLU A 133 -4.50 -16.92 -1.48
CA GLU A 133 -5.92 -17.06 -1.12
C GLU A 133 -6.57 -15.69 -0.98
N GLN A 134 -5.97 -14.78 -0.20
CA GLN A 134 -6.50 -13.43 0.03
C GLN A 134 -6.55 -12.59 -1.26
N LEU A 135 -5.50 -12.65 -2.08
CA LEU A 135 -5.44 -11.91 -3.35
C LEU A 135 -6.48 -12.42 -4.36
N SER A 136 -6.75 -13.73 -4.38
CA SER A 136 -7.80 -14.30 -5.22
C SER A 136 -9.18 -13.78 -4.83
N VAL A 137 -9.45 -13.62 -3.52
CA VAL A 137 -10.69 -12.98 -3.03
C VAL A 137 -10.77 -11.50 -3.46
N GLU A 138 -9.64 -10.80 -3.54
CA GLU A 138 -9.55 -9.43 -4.05
C GLU A 138 -9.76 -9.26 -5.56
N SER A 139 -10.03 -10.36 -6.27
CA SER A 139 -10.27 -10.35 -7.73
C SER A 139 -9.12 -9.72 -8.51
N VAL A 140 -7.88 -10.01 -8.09
CA VAL A 140 -6.69 -9.74 -8.92
C VAL A 140 -6.82 -10.49 -10.26
N LYS A 141 -6.29 -9.93 -11.34
CA LYS A 141 -6.43 -10.53 -12.68
C LYS A 141 -5.65 -11.85 -12.81
N SER A 142 -4.46 -11.90 -12.22
CA SER A 142 -3.61 -13.08 -12.25
C SER A 142 -2.58 -13.03 -11.14
N ILE A 143 -2.19 -14.21 -10.63
CA ILE A 143 -1.08 -14.36 -9.69
C ILE A 143 -0.05 -15.31 -10.31
N ARG A 144 1.11 -14.78 -10.69
CA ARG A 144 2.22 -15.56 -11.24
C ARG A 144 3.23 -15.90 -10.15
N PRO A 145 3.40 -17.18 -9.78
CA PRO A 145 4.48 -17.57 -8.88
C PRO A 145 5.83 -17.39 -9.58
N LEU A 146 6.81 -16.79 -8.88
CA LEU A 146 8.21 -16.72 -9.29
C LEU A 146 8.99 -17.77 -8.49
N ARG A 147 9.28 -18.89 -9.15
CA ARG A 147 9.92 -20.06 -8.55
C ARG A 147 11.44 -19.89 -8.53
N PHE A 148 12.03 -20.14 -7.38
CA PHE A 148 13.48 -20.15 -7.23
C PHE A 148 14.08 -21.32 -8.03
N GLN A 149 15.21 -21.10 -8.68
CA GLN A 149 15.90 -21.96 -9.66
C GLN A 149 15.24 -22.09 -11.03
N ASP A 150 13.90 -22.04 -11.12
CA ASP A 150 13.18 -22.07 -12.41
C ASP A 150 13.15 -20.69 -13.09
N ASP A 151 12.61 -19.68 -12.39
CA ASP A 151 12.41 -18.33 -12.95
C ASP A 151 13.57 -17.39 -12.61
N TRP A 152 14.29 -17.64 -11.51
CA TRP A 152 15.40 -16.81 -11.04
C TRP A 152 16.31 -17.59 -10.09
N SER A 153 17.56 -17.18 -9.99
CA SER A 153 18.51 -17.70 -9.02
C SER A 153 19.31 -16.55 -8.39
N LEU A 154 20.16 -16.86 -7.41
CA LEU A 154 21.00 -15.83 -6.80
C LEU A 154 22.03 -15.36 -7.84
N GLY A 155 21.98 -14.07 -8.19
CA GLY A 155 22.86 -13.46 -9.17
C GLY A 155 22.42 -13.59 -10.64
N ASP A 156 21.31 -14.28 -10.96
CA ASP A 156 20.74 -14.31 -12.31
C ASP A 156 19.21 -14.07 -12.28
N TYR A 157 18.84 -12.92 -12.84
CA TYR A 157 17.46 -12.41 -12.91
C TYR A 157 16.99 -12.17 -14.34
N SER A 158 17.79 -12.55 -15.34
CA SER A 158 17.52 -12.29 -16.77
C SER A 158 16.16 -12.82 -17.22
N ARG A 159 15.76 -13.99 -16.71
CA ARG A 159 14.47 -14.63 -17.00
C ARG A 159 13.26 -13.91 -16.39
N LEU A 160 13.47 -12.97 -15.46
CA LEU A 160 12.39 -12.19 -14.85
C LEU A 160 11.93 -11.02 -15.73
N GLU A 161 12.81 -10.43 -16.55
CA GLU A 161 12.48 -9.28 -17.40
C GLU A 161 11.18 -9.44 -18.22
N PRO A 162 11.01 -10.49 -19.05
CA PRO A 162 9.79 -10.67 -19.84
C PRO A 162 8.55 -10.92 -18.98
N ILE A 163 8.74 -11.33 -17.72
CA ILE A 163 7.64 -11.52 -16.77
C ILE A 163 7.25 -10.16 -16.20
N LEU A 164 8.23 -9.42 -15.69
CA LEU A 164 8.05 -8.18 -14.92
C LEU A 164 7.44 -7.04 -15.74
N ILE A 165 7.64 -7.04 -17.06
CA ILE A 165 7.07 -6.02 -17.96
C ILE A 165 5.54 -5.98 -17.92
N ASP A 166 4.90 -7.13 -17.69
CA ASP A 166 3.45 -7.31 -17.69
C ASP A 166 2.83 -7.33 -16.29
N ILE A 167 3.61 -7.03 -15.24
CA ILE A 167 3.17 -7.14 -13.86
C ILE A 167 2.90 -5.76 -13.26
N ASP A 168 1.83 -5.66 -12.47
CA ASP A 168 1.47 -4.42 -11.80
C ASP A 168 1.94 -4.42 -10.33
N ILE A 169 1.98 -5.60 -9.68
CA ILE A 169 2.42 -5.77 -8.29
C ILE A 169 3.48 -6.87 -8.18
N LEU A 170 4.67 -6.54 -7.69
CA LEU A 170 5.71 -7.49 -7.33
C LEU A 170 5.71 -7.75 -5.82
N ILE A 171 5.53 -9.00 -5.39
CA ILE A 171 5.57 -9.40 -3.98
C ILE A 171 6.82 -10.24 -3.70
N LEU A 172 7.68 -9.73 -2.83
CA LEU A 172 8.90 -10.37 -2.37
C LEU A 172 8.65 -11.01 -1.00
N ALA A 173 8.25 -12.28 -1.02
CA ALA A 173 7.98 -13.07 0.18
C ALA A 173 8.93 -14.26 0.37
N HIS A 174 9.90 -14.45 -0.53
CA HIS A 174 10.97 -15.41 -0.34
C HIS A 174 11.94 -14.94 0.75
N GLY A 175 12.44 -15.88 1.55
CA GLY A 175 13.49 -15.59 2.51
C GLY A 175 14.15 -16.86 3.02
N SER A 176 15.39 -16.72 3.49
CA SER A 176 16.19 -17.82 4.02
C SER A 176 16.64 -17.52 5.46
N LYS A 177 16.66 -18.56 6.30
CA LYS A 177 17.29 -18.56 7.63
C LYS A 177 18.66 -19.21 7.63
N ASP A 178 19.05 -19.83 6.51
CA ASP A 178 20.33 -20.49 6.40
C ASP A 178 21.47 -19.45 6.37
N ASP A 179 22.46 -19.63 7.23
CA ASP A 179 23.54 -18.66 7.47
C ASP A 179 24.30 -18.33 6.18
N SER A 180 24.47 -19.31 5.29
CA SER A 180 25.21 -19.15 4.05
C SER A 180 24.48 -18.31 2.99
N SER A 181 23.15 -18.25 3.07
CA SER A 181 22.29 -17.68 2.02
C SER A 181 21.37 -16.56 2.51
N ALA A 182 21.32 -16.28 3.81
CA ALA A 182 20.38 -15.33 4.40
C ALA A 182 20.54 -13.91 3.84
N ASN A 183 21.77 -13.38 3.77
CA ASN A 183 22.01 -12.04 3.22
C ASN A 183 21.67 -11.95 1.73
N GLU A 184 22.10 -12.93 0.96
CA GLU A 184 21.89 -12.98 -0.48
C GLU A 184 20.38 -13.08 -0.81
N SER A 185 19.64 -13.90 -0.07
CA SER A 185 18.20 -14.12 -0.27
C SER A 185 17.33 -12.98 0.27
N ASN A 186 17.61 -12.49 1.48
CA ASN A 186 16.74 -11.53 2.17
C ASN A 186 17.04 -10.07 1.80
N CYS A 187 18.26 -9.77 1.31
CA CYS A 187 18.69 -8.41 1.01
C CYS A 187 19.10 -8.25 -0.46
N VAL A 188 20.15 -8.93 -0.92
CA VAL A 188 20.76 -8.68 -2.24
C VAL A 188 19.79 -8.98 -3.38
N SER A 189 19.24 -10.19 -3.41
CA SER A 189 18.29 -10.60 -4.46
C SER A 189 17.00 -9.80 -4.44
N SER A 190 16.50 -9.46 -3.24
CA SER A 190 15.31 -8.61 -3.10
C SER A 190 15.56 -7.21 -3.67
N ARG A 191 16.75 -6.64 -3.44
CA ARG A 191 17.14 -5.36 -4.06
C ARG A 191 17.20 -5.48 -5.57
N ALA A 192 17.91 -6.47 -6.09
CA ALA A 192 18.08 -6.67 -7.53
C ALA A 192 16.73 -6.83 -8.27
N MET A 193 15.78 -7.57 -7.69
CA MET A 193 14.44 -7.72 -8.28
C MET A 193 13.61 -6.43 -8.26
N ILE A 194 13.73 -5.59 -7.23
CA ILE A 194 13.02 -4.30 -7.17
C ILE A 194 13.57 -3.36 -8.24
N GLU A 195 14.89 -3.27 -8.34
CA GLU A 195 15.57 -2.43 -9.33
C GLU A 195 15.21 -2.88 -10.75
N LEU A 196 15.28 -4.20 -11.03
CA LEU A 196 14.88 -4.76 -12.32
C LEU A 196 13.40 -4.50 -12.65
N PHE A 197 12.51 -4.63 -11.67
CA PHE A 197 11.08 -4.34 -11.88
C PHE A 197 10.85 -2.87 -12.22
N ASP A 198 11.48 -1.94 -11.49
CA ASP A 198 11.37 -0.52 -11.79
C ASP A 198 11.86 -0.18 -13.21
N ASP A 199 12.99 -0.75 -13.64
CA ASP A 199 13.51 -0.58 -15.00
C ASP A 199 12.55 -1.14 -16.06
N CYS A 200 12.06 -2.38 -15.89
CA CYS A 200 11.09 -2.99 -16.82
C CYS A 200 9.81 -2.14 -16.95
N ARG A 201 9.32 -1.57 -15.84
CA ARG A 201 8.06 -0.79 -15.84
C ARG A 201 8.24 0.60 -16.44
N ARG A 202 9.43 1.20 -16.32
CA ARG A 202 9.79 2.42 -17.02
C ARG A 202 9.82 2.22 -18.53
N GLU A 203 10.47 1.16 -18.99
CA GLU A 203 10.56 0.83 -20.42
C GLU A 203 9.19 0.52 -21.03
N ALA A 204 8.32 -0.16 -20.28
CA ALA A 204 6.96 -0.48 -20.71
C ALA A 204 6.01 0.73 -20.79
N GLY A 205 6.34 1.88 -20.19
CA GLY A 205 5.48 3.07 -20.19
C GLY A 205 4.16 2.88 -19.44
N SER A 206 4.16 2.22 -18.28
CA SER A 206 2.94 1.91 -17.54
C SER A 206 2.15 3.14 -17.11
N ARG A 207 0.86 3.20 -17.48
CA ARG A 207 -0.08 4.21 -16.98
C ARG A 207 -0.48 4.03 -15.53
N LEU A 208 -0.46 2.80 -15.02
CA LEU A 208 -0.68 2.51 -13.60
C LEU A 208 0.64 2.60 -12.85
N LEU A 209 0.61 3.18 -11.65
CA LEU A 209 1.76 3.16 -10.74
C LEU A 209 2.08 1.70 -10.39
N PRO A 210 3.29 1.21 -10.68
CA PRO A 210 3.74 -0.12 -10.25
C PRO A 210 3.81 -0.20 -8.74
N GLU A 211 3.68 -1.40 -8.19
CA GLU A 211 3.65 -1.60 -6.76
C GLU A 211 4.58 -2.74 -6.33
N VAL A 212 5.31 -2.56 -5.23
CA VAL A 212 6.28 -3.52 -4.71
C VAL A 212 5.96 -3.80 -3.25
N TRP A 213 5.77 -5.06 -2.87
CA TRP A 213 5.57 -5.49 -1.49
C TRP A 213 6.76 -6.30 -1.03
N PHE A 214 7.43 -5.87 0.02
CA PHE A 214 8.50 -6.64 0.65
C PHE A 214 8.05 -7.18 2.00
N VAL A 215 8.26 -8.48 2.22
CA VAL A 215 8.01 -9.13 3.50
C VAL A 215 9.27 -9.06 4.37
N GLY A 216 9.26 -8.10 5.28
CA GLY A 216 10.24 -7.90 6.35
C GLY A 216 10.00 -8.81 7.55
N SER A 217 10.41 -8.34 8.73
CA SER A 217 10.18 -9.05 10.01
C SER A 217 10.39 -8.13 11.20
N GLU A 218 9.73 -8.38 12.32
CA GLU A 218 10.04 -7.71 13.60
C GLU A 218 11.50 -7.89 14.05
N ALA A 219 12.21 -8.89 13.52
CA ALA A 219 13.65 -9.06 13.72
C ALA A 219 14.46 -7.80 13.35
N GLU A 220 13.94 -6.97 12.45
CA GLU A 220 14.54 -5.70 12.07
C GLU A 220 14.75 -4.73 13.24
N ILE A 221 13.89 -4.77 14.26
CA ILE A 221 14.03 -3.94 15.46
C ILE A 221 14.77 -4.66 16.58
N HIS A 222 14.29 -5.85 16.97
CA HIS A 222 14.74 -6.49 18.21
C HIS A 222 16.10 -7.19 18.08
N GLY A 223 16.62 -7.39 16.87
CA GLY A 223 17.90 -8.07 16.69
C GLY A 223 17.78 -9.58 16.93
N SER A 224 18.92 -10.26 16.99
CA SER A 224 18.94 -11.71 17.18
C SER A 224 18.90 -12.06 18.66
N TRP A 225 18.07 -13.04 19.03
CA TRP A 225 17.95 -13.56 20.40
C TRP A 225 18.81 -14.81 20.61
N SER A 226 19.36 -15.39 19.54
CA SER A 226 20.15 -16.62 19.55
C SER A 226 21.14 -16.65 18.40
N GLN A 227 22.31 -17.25 18.58
CA GLN A 227 23.35 -17.29 17.55
C GLN A 227 22.85 -17.88 16.21
N ALA A 228 21.98 -18.89 16.26
CA ALA A 228 21.37 -19.54 15.08
C ALA A 228 20.39 -18.65 14.30
N SER A 229 20.00 -17.48 14.82
CA SER A 229 19.10 -16.52 14.14
C SER A 229 19.79 -15.22 13.73
N ARG A 230 21.12 -15.17 13.92
CA ARG A 230 21.91 -13.95 13.74
C ARG A 230 21.96 -13.52 12.29
N SER A 231 22.34 -14.42 11.38
CA SER A 231 22.38 -14.18 9.94
C SER A 231 21.03 -13.74 9.37
N TYR A 232 19.94 -14.40 9.78
CA TYR A 232 18.58 -14.06 9.39
C TYR A 232 18.21 -12.64 9.82
N THR A 233 18.48 -12.32 11.09
CA THR A 233 18.14 -11.00 11.62
C THR A 233 19.01 -9.91 11.00
N GLU A 234 20.32 -10.14 10.89
CA GLU A 234 21.26 -9.20 10.27
C GLU A 234 20.90 -8.94 8.81
N SER A 235 20.54 -9.97 8.04
CA SER A 235 20.12 -9.81 6.64
C SER A 235 18.81 -9.03 6.48
N LYS A 236 17.81 -9.27 7.35
CA LYS A 236 16.58 -8.46 7.35
C LYS A 236 16.86 -7.01 7.73
N ARG A 237 17.74 -6.76 8.71
CA ARG A 237 18.17 -5.41 9.09
C ARG A 237 18.97 -4.71 7.99
N ALA A 238 19.83 -5.44 7.28
CA ALA A 238 20.64 -4.90 6.19
C ALA A 238 19.79 -4.36 5.04
N PHE A 239 18.58 -4.90 4.84
CA PHE A 239 17.66 -4.41 3.81
C PHE A 239 16.95 -3.11 4.20
N VAL A 240 16.84 -2.79 5.49
CA VAL A 240 16.03 -1.66 6.00
C VAL A 240 16.42 -0.29 5.42
N PRO A 241 17.72 0.07 5.28
CA PRO A 241 18.10 1.33 4.63
C PRO A 241 17.65 1.45 3.17
N PHE A 242 17.62 0.35 2.42
CA PHE A 242 17.09 0.31 1.04
C PHE A 242 15.57 0.34 1.03
N ALA A 243 14.91 -0.40 1.93
CA ALA A 243 13.47 -0.30 2.13
C ALA A 243 13.05 1.15 2.41
N ARG A 244 13.86 1.91 3.16
CA ARG A 244 13.62 3.33 3.42
C ARG A 244 13.70 4.17 2.15
N SER A 245 14.70 3.97 1.29
CA SER A 245 14.79 4.69 0.00
C SER A 245 13.63 4.34 -0.93
N TYR A 246 13.21 3.07 -0.98
CA TYR A 246 12.07 2.64 -1.79
C TYR A 246 10.75 3.20 -1.29
N PHE A 247 10.60 3.36 0.03
CA PHE A 247 9.41 3.98 0.62
C PHE A 247 9.18 5.42 0.15
N ASP A 248 10.26 6.17 -0.08
CA ASP A 248 10.23 7.55 -0.60
C ASP A 248 10.29 7.61 -2.14
N CYS A 249 10.40 6.48 -2.83
CA CYS A 249 10.40 6.45 -4.28
C CYS A 249 9.04 6.90 -4.83
N GLU A 250 9.06 7.76 -5.85
CA GLU A 250 7.85 8.25 -6.54
C GLU A 250 7.53 7.44 -7.81
N ARG A 251 8.46 6.59 -8.29
CA ARG A 251 8.28 5.79 -9.51
C ARG A 251 7.39 4.57 -9.33
N PHE A 252 7.31 4.08 -8.09
CA PHE A 252 6.47 2.94 -7.72
C PHE A 252 6.00 3.09 -6.27
N LEU A 253 4.90 2.43 -5.94
CA LEU A 253 4.40 2.34 -4.58
C LEU A 253 5.10 1.19 -3.86
N TYR A 254 5.93 1.52 -2.87
CA TYR A 254 6.56 0.51 -2.02
C TYR A 254 5.73 0.25 -0.75
N ARG A 255 5.51 -1.03 -0.44
CA ARG A 255 4.95 -1.50 0.82
C ARG A 255 5.93 -2.36 1.59
N HIS A 256 6.09 -2.05 2.86
CA HIS A 256 6.95 -2.78 3.78
C HIS A 256 6.09 -3.53 4.79
N ILE A 257 5.93 -4.83 4.60
CA ILE A 257 5.11 -5.71 5.44
C ILE A 257 6.00 -6.26 6.54
N VAL A 258 5.69 -5.94 7.80
CA VAL A 258 6.51 -6.33 8.95
C VAL A 258 5.70 -7.28 9.84
N PRO A 259 5.79 -8.60 9.60
CA PRO A 259 5.16 -9.60 10.42
C PRO A 259 5.95 -9.92 11.70
N SER A 260 5.22 -10.13 12.79
CA SER A 260 5.69 -10.91 13.94
C SER A 260 5.90 -12.38 13.55
N ALA A 261 6.55 -13.16 14.41
CA ALA A 261 6.68 -14.60 14.18
C ALA A 261 5.31 -15.24 13.93
N PHE A 262 5.21 -16.12 12.93
CA PHE A 262 3.99 -16.85 12.60
C PHE A 262 4.31 -18.33 12.33
N ALA A 263 3.32 -19.19 12.58
CA ALA A 263 3.46 -20.62 12.39
C ALA A 263 3.73 -20.94 10.91
N SER A 264 4.90 -21.55 10.65
CA SER A 264 5.37 -21.91 9.31
C SER A 264 6.41 -23.03 9.40
N PRO A 265 6.85 -23.60 8.26
CA PRO A 265 8.01 -24.50 8.25
C PRO A 265 9.28 -23.88 8.84
N MET A 266 9.37 -22.54 8.93
CA MET A 266 10.50 -21.82 9.51
C MET A 266 10.43 -21.72 11.04
N GLY A 267 9.34 -22.14 11.69
CA GLY A 267 9.21 -22.18 13.15
C GLY A 267 7.76 -22.04 13.67
N PRO A 268 7.52 -22.46 14.92
CA PRO A 268 6.22 -22.30 15.57
C PRO A 268 5.98 -20.85 16.01
N ALA A 269 4.71 -20.45 16.09
CA ALA A 269 4.29 -19.19 16.71
C ALA A 269 2.78 -19.24 17.05
N LEU A 270 2.29 -18.19 17.73
CA LEU A 270 0.91 -18.10 18.19
C LEU A 270 -0.11 -17.91 17.06
N VAL A 271 0.28 -17.22 15.99
CA VAL A 271 -0.61 -16.86 14.88
C VAL A 271 -0.27 -17.64 13.62
N SER A 272 -1.28 -17.91 12.79
CA SER A 272 -1.11 -18.61 11.53
C SER A 272 -0.72 -17.68 10.37
N ALA A 273 -0.16 -18.25 9.31
CA ALA A 273 0.07 -17.51 8.05
C ALA A 273 -1.22 -16.89 7.47
N ARG A 274 -2.38 -17.54 7.65
CA ARG A 274 -3.69 -17.01 7.22
C ARG A 274 -4.03 -15.74 7.98
N TRP A 275 -3.84 -15.73 9.30
CA TRP A 275 -4.00 -14.51 10.11
C TRP A 275 -3.09 -13.39 9.62
N CYS A 276 -1.80 -13.68 9.40
CA CYS A 276 -0.84 -12.70 8.89
C CYS A 276 -1.26 -12.10 7.54
N SER A 277 -1.68 -12.94 6.59
CA SER A 277 -2.13 -12.47 5.28
C SER A 277 -3.41 -11.62 5.35
N ALA A 278 -4.35 -11.98 6.23
CA ALA A 278 -5.60 -11.25 6.41
C ALA A 278 -5.35 -9.87 7.02
N VAL A 279 -4.49 -9.79 8.05
CA VAL A 279 -4.09 -8.51 8.68
C VAL A 279 -3.29 -7.65 7.71
N ALA A 280 -2.36 -8.24 6.94
CA ALA A 280 -1.62 -7.51 5.91
C ALA A 280 -2.57 -6.86 4.90
N LEU A 281 -3.52 -7.63 4.36
CA LEU A 281 -4.48 -7.13 3.38
C LEU A 281 -5.46 -6.13 4.01
N TRP A 282 -5.83 -6.28 5.28
CA TRP A 282 -6.64 -5.31 6.02
C TRP A 282 -5.98 -3.92 6.05
N TRP A 283 -4.68 -3.85 6.27
CA TRP A 283 -3.90 -2.61 6.22
C TRP A 283 -3.71 -2.08 4.80
N ILE A 284 -3.39 -2.95 3.84
CA ILE A 284 -3.16 -2.59 2.44
C ILE A 284 -4.41 -1.99 1.80
N ARG A 285 -5.58 -2.59 2.06
CA ARG A 285 -6.90 -2.09 1.68
C ARG A 285 -7.17 -0.64 2.14
N ARG A 286 -6.55 -0.26 3.26
CA ARG A 286 -6.63 1.08 3.87
C ARG A 286 -5.52 2.03 3.42
N GLY A 287 -4.71 1.61 2.46
CA GLY A 287 -3.64 2.41 1.88
C GLY A 287 -2.33 2.39 2.66
N ALA A 288 -2.18 1.55 3.69
CA ALA A 288 -0.97 1.51 4.49
C ALA A 288 0.25 1.07 3.65
N ARG A 289 1.29 1.91 3.60
CA ARG A 289 2.56 1.57 2.96
C ARG A 289 3.46 0.79 3.90
N TYR A 290 3.57 1.21 5.15
CA TYR A 290 4.16 0.37 6.18
C TYR A 290 3.03 -0.46 6.79
N VAL A 291 3.16 -1.78 6.75
CA VAL A 291 2.08 -2.72 7.06
C VAL A 291 2.47 -3.54 8.30
N PRO A 292 2.09 -3.08 9.51
CA PRO A 292 2.43 -3.75 10.76
C PRO A 292 1.53 -4.96 10.97
N VAL A 293 2.09 -6.17 10.87
CA VAL A 293 1.37 -7.43 11.05
C VAL A 293 1.84 -8.06 12.36
N THR A 294 1.41 -7.50 13.48
CA THR A 294 1.98 -7.82 14.79
C THR A 294 0.92 -8.12 15.85
N TYR A 295 1.23 -9.09 16.72
CA TYR A 295 0.57 -9.28 18.01
C TYR A 295 1.47 -8.86 19.20
N THR A 296 2.75 -8.57 18.97
CA THR A 296 3.72 -8.16 20.01
C THR A 296 3.75 -6.64 20.19
N GLY A 297 3.29 -5.90 19.18
CA GLY A 297 3.35 -4.44 19.11
C GLY A 297 4.69 -3.89 18.59
N LEU A 298 5.72 -4.73 18.42
CA LEU A 298 7.05 -4.27 18.00
C LEU A 298 7.06 -3.68 16.59
N ALA A 299 6.23 -4.18 15.67
CA ALA A 299 6.13 -3.59 14.34
C ALA A 299 5.64 -2.13 14.36
N TYR A 300 4.81 -1.73 15.34
CA TYR A 300 4.39 -0.33 15.52
C TYR A 300 5.52 0.54 16.03
N VAL A 301 6.33 0.04 16.97
CA VAL A 301 7.55 0.76 17.41
C VAL A 301 8.54 0.88 16.24
N ASN A 302 8.69 -0.20 15.47
CA ASN A 302 9.56 -0.23 14.30
C ASN A 302 9.08 0.74 13.21
N PHE A 303 7.77 1.01 13.09
CA PHE A 303 7.26 2.03 12.17
C PHE A 303 7.84 3.42 12.46
N PHE A 304 7.85 3.86 13.73
CA PHE A 304 8.44 5.15 14.10
C PHE A 304 9.95 5.18 13.84
N ARG A 305 10.67 4.12 14.23
CA ARG A 305 12.09 3.97 13.92
C ARG A 305 12.34 4.03 12.41
N PHE A 306 11.55 3.30 11.64
CA PHE A 306 11.65 3.22 10.18
C PHE A 306 11.44 4.59 9.55
N LEU A 307 10.43 5.35 9.94
CA LEU A 307 10.16 6.66 9.35
C LEU A 307 11.18 7.74 9.75
N PHE A 308 11.57 7.78 11.03
CA PHE A 308 12.27 8.94 11.58
C PHE A 308 13.76 8.71 11.85
N TRP A 309 14.22 7.46 12.02
CA TRP A 309 15.61 7.16 12.44
C TRP A 309 16.41 6.35 11.44
N VAL A 310 15.77 5.63 10.52
CA VAL A 310 16.47 4.92 9.45
C VAL A 310 16.91 5.93 8.40
N LYS A 311 18.22 6.04 8.18
CA LYS A 311 18.77 6.81 7.07
C LYS A 311 18.60 6.01 5.77
N PRO A 312 18.00 6.60 4.71
CA PRO A 312 17.90 5.95 3.43
C PRO A 312 19.31 5.73 2.85
N GLN A 313 19.56 4.53 2.35
CA GLN A 313 20.76 4.26 1.57
C GLN A 313 20.41 4.42 0.10
N SER A 314 21.19 5.21 -0.63
CA SER A 314 21.05 5.31 -2.08
C SER A 314 21.05 3.90 -2.68
N ALA A 315 20.04 3.60 -3.50
CA ALA A 315 20.09 2.48 -4.44
C ALA A 315 21.15 2.82 -5.50
N SER A 316 22.43 2.81 -5.11
CA SER A 316 23.55 2.87 -6.05
C SER A 316 23.48 1.57 -6.84
N ARG A 317 23.21 1.72 -8.14
CA ARG A 317 23.09 0.65 -9.14
C ARG A 317 24.17 -0.41 -8.91
N ILE A 318 23.77 -1.62 -8.55
CA ILE A 318 24.70 -2.77 -8.45
C ILE A 318 25.21 -3.18 -9.83
N ILE A 319 24.59 -2.70 -10.89
CA ILE A 319 24.78 -3.22 -12.25
C ILE A 319 26.11 -2.77 -12.88
N ASP A 320 26.81 -1.77 -12.32
CA ASP A 320 28.05 -1.25 -12.93
C ASP A 320 29.35 -1.94 -12.47
N GLU A 321 29.35 -2.84 -11.46
CA GLU A 321 30.59 -3.49 -10.98
C GLU A 321 30.91 -4.85 -11.62
N LYS A 322 30.16 -5.29 -12.64
CA LYS A 322 30.45 -6.53 -13.40
C LYS A 322 30.77 -6.31 -14.88
N LYS A 323 31.09 -5.08 -15.28
CA LYS A 323 31.65 -4.75 -16.59
C LYS A 323 33.03 -4.09 -16.46
N GLU A 324 33.97 -4.79 -15.85
CA GLU A 324 35.40 -4.62 -16.15
C GLU A 324 36.07 -5.99 -16.31
#